data_AF-A0A1G0MBR9-F1
#
_entry.id   AF-A0A1G0MBR9-F1
#
_cell.length_a   1.000
_cell.length_b   1.000
_cell.length_c   1.000
_cell.angle_alpha   90.00
_cell.angle_beta   90.00
_cell.angle_gamma   90.00
#
_symmetry.space_group_name_H-M   'P 1'
#
loop_
_entity.id
_entity.type
_entity.pdbx_description
1 polymer ?
#
loop_
_entity_poly.entity_id
_entity_poly.type
_entity_poly.pdbx_seq_one_letter_code
_entity_poly.pdbx_strand_id
1 'polypeptide(L)'
;MATETNPKTPKKKVTKKPVKKTAKKPPVKIAQTLDDVRVDTSKLPVKSSVKKKVKGPVKKKAVSVKREVIELTEREERFCREYVCDAALNATRAYRKAFPHTSYGTARNEGSKCLAKHYISRRIQELMQDRFRRLGISIERVIAEIAKLAFYDPRDFFDDDNRLKPLSELEPDQAAVIAGIETLHKITGDDSDCMAVVTKIKLPDKRANLELLGKYLKMFSDSTPAPSKYIAPLLQAVLDNDMSAREAAYKITIMGEPIPEVLKIEMSKAVTEEEMPENCPTPDQIEKRAMEAIAAAQAQRDYFVPERRKEVQQLKEDLKQHESFGGVE
;
A
#
# COMPACT_ATOMS: atom_id res chain seq x y z
N MET A 1 -69.19 -15.28 59.62
CA MET A 1 -68.60 -16.52 60.17
C MET A 1 -67.75 -17.17 59.10
N ALA A 2 -66.74 -17.93 59.52
CA ALA A 2 -65.72 -18.64 58.73
C ALA A 2 -64.45 -17.83 58.40
N THR A 3 -63.47 -18.08 59.28
CA THR A 3 -62.03 -17.89 59.20
C THR A 3 -61.37 -18.93 58.28
N GLU A 4 -60.45 -18.53 57.42
CA GLU A 4 -59.43 -19.41 56.82
C GLU A 4 -58.11 -18.62 56.72
N THR A 5 -57.22 -18.70 57.70
CA THR A 5 -56.10 -19.67 57.84
C THR A 5 -55.09 -19.62 56.68
N ASN A 6 -54.03 -18.85 56.94
CA ASN A 6 -52.78 -18.79 56.19
C ASN A 6 -51.87 -19.98 56.57
N PRO A 7 -51.45 -20.86 55.64
CA PRO A 7 -50.50 -21.92 55.96
C PRO A 7 -49.05 -21.44 55.79
N LYS A 8 -48.37 -21.34 56.95
CA LYS A 8 -46.90 -21.34 57.08
C LYS A 8 -46.32 -22.62 56.48
N THR A 9 -45.46 -22.50 55.48
CA THR A 9 -44.54 -23.56 55.05
C THR A 9 -43.11 -23.33 55.57
N PRO A 10 -42.35 -24.42 55.84
CA PRO A 10 -41.28 -24.45 56.82
C PRO A 10 -39.90 -24.02 56.30
N LYS A 11 -39.13 -23.36 57.18
CA LYS A 11 -37.70 -23.06 57.00
C LYS A 11 -36.88 -24.36 56.96
N LYS A 12 -36.42 -24.77 55.77
CA LYS A 12 -35.35 -25.77 55.63
C LYS A 12 -34.00 -25.15 56.02
N LYS A 13 -33.47 -25.57 57.18
CA LYS A 13 -32.04 -25.45 57.53
C LYS A 13 -31.22 -26.22 56.50
N VAL A 14 -30.51 -25.52 55.62
CA VAL A 14 -29.43 -26.10 54.82
C VAL A 14 -28.11 -25.82 55.52
N THR A 15 -27.50 -26.90 55.97
CA THR A 15 -26.18 -26.97 56.60
C THR A 15 -25.10 -26.47 55.63
N LYS A 16 -24.34 -25.45 56.03
CA LYS A 16 -23.13 -25.01 55.33
C LYS A 16 -22.05 -26.10 55.45
N LYS A 17 -21.83 -26.88 54.40
CA LYS A 17 -20.59 -27.65 54.23
C LYS A 17 -19.45 -26.66 53.88
N PRO A 18 -18.25 -26.79 54.47
CA PRO A 18 -17.13 -25.89 54.15
C PRO A 18 -16.61 -26.20 52.75
N VAL A 19 -16.73 -25.24 51.84
CA VAL A 19 -16.10 -25.32 50.52
C VAL A 19 -14.59 -25.14 50.71
N LYS A 20 -13.84 -26.21 50.45
CA LYS A 20 -12.38 -26.25 50.39
C LYS A 20 -11.87 -25.08 49.55
N LYS A 21 -10.94 -24.30 50.11
CA LYS A 21 -10.12 -23.32 49.39
C LYS A 21 -9.44 -24.03 48.22
N THR A 22 -9.93 -23.83 47.00
CA THR A 22 -9.26 -24.31 45.79
C THR A 22 -8.06 -23.39 45.52
N ALA A 23 -6.92 -24.02 45.34
CA ALA A 23 -5.62 -23.40 45.18
C ALA A 23 -5.59 -22.38 44.04
N LYS A 24 -4.87 -21.28 44.25
CA LYS A 24 -4.47 -20.31 43.21
C LYS A 24 -3.89 -21.07 42.01
N LYS A 25 -4.52 -20.92 40.84
CA LYS A 25 -3.92 -21.37 39.56
C LYS A 25 -2.58 -20.64 39.37
N PRO A 26 -1.51 -21.34 38.96
CA PRO A 26 -0.23 -20.70 38.64
C PRO A 26 -0.36 -19.83 37.37
N PRO A 27 0.50 -18.81 37.21
CA PRO A 27 0.50 -17.94 36.05
C PRO A 27 0.77 -18.73 34.75
N VAL A 28 0.05 -18.37 33.69
CA VAL A 28 0.12 -19.00 32.38
C VAL A 28 1.48 -18.68 31.74
N LYS A 29 2.39 -19.66 31.75
CA LYS A 29 3.65 -19.60 31.01
C LYS A 29 3.40 -19.92 29.54
N ILE A 30 3.70 -18.97 28.67
CA ILE A 30 3.61 -19.15 27.22
C ILE A 30 4.90 -19.87 26.78
N ALA A 31 4.84 -21.20 26.62
CA ALA A 31 5.92 -21.99 26.02
C ALA A 31 5.88 -21.85 24.49
N GLN A 32 7.01 -21.49 23.89
CA GLN A 32 7.21 -21.52 22.44
C GLN A 32 7.50 -22.98 22.02
N THR A 33 6.64 -23.55 21.17
CA THR A 33 7.01 -24.67 20.29
C THR A 33 6.47 -24.33 18.90
N LEU A 34 7.36 -24.13 17.94
CA LEU A 34 7.05 -24.10 16.52
C LEU A 34 7.76 -25.31 15.94
N ASP A 35 6.97 -26.30 15.51
CA ASP A 35 7.44 -27.44 14.76
C ASP A 35 7.83 -26.99 13.35
N ASP A 36 9.05 -27.35 12.95
CA ASP A 36 9.62 -27.12 11.63
C ASP A 36 8.87 -27.94 10.57
N VAL A 37 8.03 -27.29 9.75
CA VAL A 37 7.60 -27.85 8.47
C VAL A 37 8.68 -27.54 7.43
N ARG A 38 9.60 -28.48 7.24
CA ARG A 38 10.50 -28.53 6.08
C ARG A 38 9.67 -28.85 4.82
N VAL A 39 9.64 -27.93 3.87
CA VAL A 39 9.20 -28.23 2.49
C VAL A 39 10.45 -28.29 1.62
N ASP A 40 10.77 -29.49 1.15
CA ASP A 40 11.85 -29.76 0.20
C ASP A 40 11.52 -29.18 -1.18
N THR A 41 12.18 -28.08 -1.55
CA THR A 41 12.18 -27.55 -2.93
C THR A 41 13.52 -27.83 -3.60
N SER A 42 13.84 -29.12 -3.74
CA SER A 42 14.93 -29.56 -4.62
C SER A 42 14.35 -30.14 -5.90
N LYS A 43 14.15 -29.28 -6.92
CA LYS A 43 14.23 -29.63 -8.36
C LYS A 43 13.95 -28.41 -9.26
N LEU A 44 14.86 -28.22 -10.23
CA LEU A 44 14.78 -27.45 -11.51
C LEU A 44 15.39 -26.02 -11.49
N PRO A 45 16.01 -25.56 -12.61
CA PRO A 45 17.37 -25.92 -13.02
C PRO A 45 18.32 -24.72 -13.18
N VAL A 46 19.61 -25.02 -13.15
CA VAL A 46 20.78 -24.14 -13.28
C VAL A 46 20.87 -23.47 -14.67
N LYS A 47 21.17 -22.16 -14.72
CA LYS A 47 21.95 -21.54 -15.81
C LYS A 47 22.91 -20.44 -15.33
N SER A 48 24.20 -20.74 -15.53
CA SER A 48 25.35 -19.90 -15.92
C SER A 48 25.66 -18.55 -15.21
N SER A 49 26.60 -18.63 -14.28
CA SER A 49 27.94 -18.00 -14.33
C SER A 49 28.12 -16.56 -14.89
N VAL A 50 28.19 -15.56 -14.01
CA VAL A 50 29.13 -14.42 -14.16
C VAL A 50 29.71 -14.07 -12.78
N LYS A 51 31.01 -14.32 -12.57
CA LYS A 51 31.74 -14.00 -11.34
C LYS A 51 32.11 -12.52 -11.32
N LYS A 52 31.50 -11.71 -10.44
CA LYS A 52 32.01 -10.38 -10.06
C LYS A 52 32.53 -10.42 -8.63
N LYS A 53 33.81 -10.06 -8.47
CA LYS A 53 34.63 -10.17 -7.26
C LYS A 53 34.13 -9.16 -6.21
N VAL A 54 33.44 -9.62 -5.16
CA VAL A 54 33.03 -8.80 -4.01
C VAL A 54 33.83 -9.21 -2.77
N LYS A 55 34.30 -8.19 -2.04
CA LYS A 55 35.19 -8.26 -0.88
C LYS A 55 34.63 -9.16 0.24
N GLY A 56 35.53 -9.82 0.97
CA GLY A 56 35.25 -10.90 1.93
C GLY A 56 34.31 -10.58 3.10
N PRO A 57 33.88 -11.61 3.86
CA PRO A 57 32.77 -11.50 4.78
C PRO A 57 33.16 -10.69 6.02
N VAL A 58 32.47 -9.56 6.24
CA VAL A 58 32.45 -8.87 7.53
C VAL A 58 31.78 -9.81 8.53
N LYS A 59 32.55 -10.28 9.52
CA LYS A 59 32.07 -11.09 10.64
C LYS A 59 30.95 -10.32 11.38
N LYS A 60 29.68 -10.65 11.13
CA LYS A 60 28.56 -10.18 11.94
C LYS A 60 28.66 -10.87 13.30
N LYS A 61 29.01 -10.13 14.36
CA LYS A 61 28.91 -10.61 15.74
C LYS A 61 27.45 -11.04 15.98
N ALA A 62 27.24 -12.31 16.29
CA ALA A 62 25.95 -12.80 16.76
C ALA A 62 25.69 -12.18 18.14
N VAL A 63 24.86 -11.13 18.18
CA VAL A 63 24.36 -10.59 19.45
C VAL A 63 23.30 -11.56 19.95
N SER A 64 23.64 -12.34 20.98
CA SER A 64 22.69 -13.19 21.69
C SER A 64 21.72 -12.32 22.49
N VAL A 65 20.60 -11.94 21.89
CA VAL A 65 19.52 -11.25 22.62
C VAL A 65 18.87 -12.25 23.57
N LYS A 66 19.13 -12.12 24.88
CA LYS A 66 18.36 -12.81 25.91
C LYS A 66 16.89 -12.39 25.76
N ARG A 67 16.02 -13.29 25.31
CA ARG A 67 14.58 -13.05 25.28
C ARG A 67 14.05 -13.08 26.71
N GLU A 68 13.82 -11.91 27.29
CA GLU A 68 13.08 -11.81 28.55
C GLU A 68 11.62 -12.18 28.29
N VAL A 69 11.16 -13.26 28.92
CA VAL A 69 9.75 -13.64 28.91
C VAL A 69 9.03 -12.73 29.89
N ILE A 70 8.45 -11.64 29.38
CA ILE A 70 7.66 -10.72 30.19
C ILE A 70 6.33 -11.43 30.51
N GLU A 71 6.16 -11.83 31.77
CA GLU A 71 4.90 -12.41 32.24
C GLU A 71 3.83 -11.30 32.38
N LEU A 72 2.62 -11.54 31.87
CA LEU A 72 1.52 -10.59 31.99
C LEU A 72 1.07 -10.45 33.44
N THR A 73 0.86 -9.21 33.88
CA THR A 73 0.18 -8.98 35.17
C THR A 73 -1.31 -9.31 35.08
N GLU A 74 -1.93 -9.72 36.19
CA GLU A 74 -3.36 -10.06 36.23
C GLU A 74 -4.26 -8.89 35.78
N ARG A 75 -3.83 -7.65 36.05
CA ARG A 75 -4.54 -6.43 35.62
C ARG A 75 -4.43 -6.21 34.11
N GLU A 76 -3.26 -6.46 33.53
CA GLU A 76 -3.07 -6.40 32.07
C GLU A 76 -3.83 -7.53 31.36
N GLU A 77 -3.90 -8.72 31.95
CA GLU A 77 -4.74 -9.80 31.41
C GLU A 77 -6.22 -9.41 31.43
N ARG A 78 -6.69 -8.82 32.53
CA ARG A 78 -8.07 -8.31 32.62
C ARG A 78 -8.33 -7.23 31.57
N PHE A 79 -7.38 -6.33 31.35
CA PHE A 79 -7.47 -5.35 30.26
C PHE A 79 -7.61 -6.02 28.89
N CYS A 80 -6.78 -7.02 28.57
CA CYS A 80 -6.86 -7.74 27.29
C CYS A 80 -8.24 -8.39 27.09
N ARG A 81 -8.78 -9.04 28.13
CA ARG A 81 -10.10 -9.69 28.07
C ARG A 81 -11.23 -8.68 27.87
N GLU A 82 -11.23 -7.58 28.63
CA GLU A 82 -12.23 -6.53 28.50
C GLU A 82 -12.17 -5.82 27.15
N TYR A 83 -10.95 -5.63 26.61
CA TYR A 83 -10.74 -5.03 25.29
C TYR A 83 -11.36 -5.85 24.18
N VAL A 84 -11.12 -7.17 24.19
CA VAL A 84 -11.69 -8.09 23.19
C VAL A 84 -13.21 -8.22 23.38
N CYS A 85 -13.74 -8.13 24.60
CA CYS A 85 -15.19 -8.13 24.86
C CYS A 85 -15.93 -6.84 24.47
N ASP A 86 -15.24 -5.71 24.34
CA ASP A 86 -15.88 -4.45 23.91
C ASP A 86 -16.20 -4.51 22.40
N ALA A 87 -17.48 -4.32 22.05
CA ALA A 87 -17.93 -4.36 20.66
C ALA A 87 -17.30 -3.28 19.77
N ALA A 88 -16.86 -2.16 20.35
CA ALA A 88 -16.22 -1.06 19.64
C ALA A 88 -14.68 -1.09 19.75
N LEU A 89 -14.09 -2.13 20.36
CA LEU A 89 -12.64 -2.25 20.61
C LEU A 89 -12.05 -0.98 21.24
N ASN A 90 -12.76 -0.40 22.23
CA ASN A 90 -12.39 0.86 22.84
C ASN A 90 -11.42 0.66 24.02
N ALA A 91 -10.19 1.14 23.86
CA ALA A 91 -9.12 1.02 24.85
C ALA A 91 -9.44 1.73 26.19
N THR A 92 -10.03 2.92 26.13
CA THR A 92 -10.36 3.73 27.32
C THR A 92 -11.39 3.02 28.19
N ARG A 93 -12.43 2.43 27.57
CA ARG A 93 -13.47 1.68 28.30
C ARG A 93 -12.92 0.40 28.91
N ALA A 94 -12.13 -0.36 28.15
CA ALA A 94 -11.47 -1.56 28.63
C ALA A 94 -10.54 -1.26 29.82
N TYR A 95 -9.78 -0.17 29.74
CA TYR A 95 -8.85 0.24 30.79
C TYR A 95 -9.59 0.62 32.08
N ARG A 96 -10.69 1.39 32.00
CA ARG A 96 -11.49 1.73 33.20
C ARG A 96 -12.09 0.50 33.88
N LYS A 97 -12.47 -0.53 33.12
CA LYS A 97 -12.97 -1.79 33.68
C LYS A 97 -11.86 -2.63 34.33
N ALA A 98 -10.66 -2.64 33.75
CA ALA A 98 -9.51 -3.32 34.33
C ALA A 98 -8.93 -2.60 35.55
N PHE A 99 -9.00 -1.25 35.57
CA PHE A 99 -8.46 -0.36 36.60
C PHE A 99 -9.55 0.60 37.12
N PRO A 100 -10.38 0.18 38.08
CA PRO A 100 -11.58 0.93 38.50
C PRO A 100 -11.31 2.29 39.17
N HIS A 101 -10.11 2.51 39.73
CA HIS A 101 -9.74 3.76 40.42
C HIS A 101 -9.10 4.82 39.51
N THR A 102 -9.25 4.70 38.18
CA THR A 102 -8.58 5.58 37.22
C THR A 102 -9.52 6.63 36.65
N SER A 103 -9.03 7.87 36.53
CA SER A 103 -9.77 8.96 35.89
C SER A 103 -9.90 8.71 34.38
N TYR A 104 -10.87 9.35 33.73
CA TYR A 104 -11.08 9.21 32.29
C TYR A 104 -9.86 9.65 31.47
N GLY A 105 -9.23 10.78 31.84
CA GLY A 105 -8.04 11.29 31.15
C GLY A 105 -6.86 10.32 31.26
N THR A 106 -6.65 9.75 32.45
CA THR A 106 -5.62 8.73 32.65
C THR A 106 -5.90 7.47 31.85
N ALA A 107 -7.16 6.98 31.84
CA ALA A 107 -7.54 5.78 31.11
C ALA A 107 -7.38 5.91 29.59
N ARG A 108 -7.61 7.11 29.03
CA ARG A 108 -7.39 7.38 27.60
C ARG A 108 -5.91 7.26 27.22
N ASN A 109 -5.04 7.87 28.03
CA ASN A 109 -3.60 7.88 27.79
C ASN A 109 -2.98 6.51 28.04
N GLU A 110 -3.26 5.90 29.19
CA GLU A 110 -2.70 4.60 29.57
C GLU A 110 -3.28 3.46 28.73
N GLY A 111 -4.57 3.49 28.37
CA GLY A 111 -5.16 2.51 27.47
C GLY A 111 -4.45 2.46 26.11
N SER A 112 -4.12 3.63 25.56
CA SER A 112 -3.37 3.73 24.30
C SER A 112 -1.93 3.21 24.45
N LYS A 113 -1.26 3.54 25.57
CA LYS A 113 0.08 3.02 25.88
C LYS A 113 0.08 1.50 26.06
N CYS A 114 -0.94 0.93 26.70
CA CYS A 114 -1.06 -0.52 26.88
C CYS A 114 -1.13 -1.24 25.52
N LEU A 115 -1.87 -0.72 24.55
CA LEU A 115 -1.93 -1.32 23.21
C LEU A 115 -0.59 -1.25 22.46
N ALA A 116 0.21 -0.22 22.71
CA ALA A 116 1.55 -0.10 22.11
C ALA A 116 2.54 -1.14 22.62
N LYS A 117 2.29 -1.77 23.79
CA LYS A 117 3.17 -2.82 24.33
C LYS A 117 3.01 -4.12 23.54
N HIS A 118 4.10 -4.61 22.95
CA HIS A 118 4.08 -5.81 22.09
C HIS A 118 3.49 -7.06 22.77
N TYR A 119 3.76 -7.27 24.06
CA TYR A 119 3.26 -8.44 24.78
C TYR A 119 1.73 -8.39 25.03
N ILE A 120 1.18 -7.20 25.25
CA ILE A 120 -0.28 -6.97 25.38
C ILE A 120 -0.95 -7.17 24.02
N SER A 121 -0.38 -6.57 22.97
CA SER A 121 -0.88 -6.73 21.59
C SER A 121 -0.93 -8.21 21.18
N ARG A 122 0.15 -8.97 21.46
CA ARG A 122 0.18 -10.42 21.23
C ARG A 122 -0.91 -11.15 22.00
N ARG A 123 -1.10 -10.84 23.29
CA ARG A 123 -2.16 -11.48 24.09
C ARG A 123 -3.56 -11.21 23.55
N ILE A 124 -3.81 -9.99 23.08
CA ILE A 124 -5.07 -9.62 22.43
C ILE A 124 -5.29 -10.45 21.17
N GLN A 125 -4.27 -10.61 20.33
CA GLN A 125 -4.34 -11.44 19.13
C GLN A 125 -4.67 -12.91 19.46
N GLU A 126 -4.03 -13.49 20.48
CA GLU A 126 -4.35 -14.84 20.96
C GLU A 126 -5.82 -14.96 21.39
N LEU A 127 -6.32 -14.01 22.18
CA LEU A 127 -7.72 -14.00 22.64
C LEU A 127 -8.71 -13.83 21.48
N MET A 128 -8.36 -13.04 20.46
CA MET A 128 -9.17 -12.91 19.24
C MET A 128 -9.18 -14.20 18.44
N GLN A 129 -8.02 -14.85 18.26
CA GLN A 129 -7.92 -16.14 17.57
C GLN A 129 -8.70 -17.24 18.31
N ASP A 130 -8.61 -17.29 19.64
CA ASP A 130 -9.41 -18.21 20.46
C ASP A 130 -10.91 -17.97 20.29
N ARG A 131 -11.34 -16.70 20.22
CA ARG A 131 -12.73 -16.36 19.92
C ARG A 131 -13.14 -16.84 18.53
N PHE A 132 -12.33 -16.57 17.51
CA PHE A 132 -12.61 -17.03 16.15
C PHE A 132 -12.69 -18.56 16.08
N ARG A 133 -11.79 -19.26 16.77
CA ARG A 133 -11.79 -20.72 16.88
C ARG A 133 -13.05 -21.25 17.55
N ARG A 134 -13.49 -20.65 18.67
CA ARG A 134 -14.72 -21.03 19.38
C ARG A 134 -15.98 -20.83 18.54
N LEU A 135 -15.99 -19.80 17.71
CA LEU A 135 -17.10 -19.50 16.80
C LEU A 135 -17.02 -20.29 15.47
N GLY A 136 -15.91 -21.02 15.23
CA GLY A 136 -15.68 -21.70 13.97
C GLY A 136 -15.62 -20.74 12.77
N ILE A 137 -15.19 -19.50 13.00
CA ILE A 137 -15.02 -18.47 11.96
C ILE A 137 -13.58 -18.55 11.49
N SER A 138 -13.37 -19.08 10.28
CA SER A 138 -12.09 -19.05 9.60
C SER A 138 -12.17 -18.12 8.39
N ILE A 139 -11.02 -17.64 7.92
CA ILE A 139 -10.94 -16.83 6.69
C ILE A 139 -11.53 -17.62 5.52
N GLU A 140 -11.19 -18.90 5.41
CA GLU A 140 -11.71 -19.81 4.38
C GLU A 140 -13.24 -19.92 4.42
N ARG A 141 -13.83 -20.04 5.61
CA ARG A 141 -15.29 -20.10 5.75
C ARG A 141 -15.96 -18.80 5.35
N VAL A 142 -15.40 -17.65 5.73
CA VAL A 142 -15.93 -16.34 5.32
C VAL A 142 -15.87 -16.19 3.80
N ILE A 143 -14.76 -16.59 3.17
CA ILE A 143 -14.62 -16.55 1.71
C ILE A 143 -15.64 -17.47 1.04
N ALA A 144 -15.84 -18.69 1.57
CA ALA A 144 -16.83 -19.62 1.05
C ALA A 144 -18.25 -19.04 1.10
N GLU A 145 -18.65 -18.40 2.20
CA GLU A 145 -19.97 -17.76 2.30
C GLU A 145 -20.11 -16.56 1.34
N ILE A 146 -19.09 -15.70 1.23
CA ILE A 146 -19.14 -14.58 0.28
C ILE A 146 -19.18 -15.10 -1.16
N ALA A 147 -18.48 -16.19 -1.47
CA ALA A 147 -18.52 -16.83 -2.80
C ALA A 147 -19.92 -17.33 -3.15
N LYS A 148 -20.65 -17.95 -2.21
CA LYS A 148 -22.05 -18.35 -2.43
C LYS A 148 -22.93 -17.15 -2.77
N LEU A 149 -22.79 -16.07 -2.01
CA LEU A 149 -23.54 -14.82 -2.24
C LEU A 149 -23.13 -14.08 -3.54
N ALA A 150 -21.91 -14.32 -4.03
CA ALA A 150 -21.39 -13.70 -5.23
C ALA A 150 -21.67 -14.52 -6.50
N PHE A 151 -21.72 -15.85 -6.42
CA PHE A 151 -21.80 -16.75 -7.58
C PHE A 151 -23.13 -17.50 -7.70
N TYR A 152 -24.17 -17.11 -6.97
CA TYR A 152 -25.49 -17.72 -7.15
C TYR A 152 -26.06 -17.50 -8.56
N ASP A 153 -26.81 -18.50 -9.05
CA ASP A 153 -27.65 -18.42 -10.24
C ASP A 153 -29.11 -18.20 -9.81
N PRO A 154 -29.81 -17.15 -10.31
CA PRO A 154 -31.22 -16.95 -9.99
C PRO A 154 -32.14 -18.08 -10.49
N ARG A 155 -31.74 -18.86 -11.51
CA ARG A 155 -32.55 -19.96 -12.07
C ARG A 155 -32.74 -21.11 -11.09
N ASP A 156 -31.76 -21.30 -10.21
CA ASP A 156 -31.75 -22.39 -9.24
C ASP A 156 -32.95 -22.35 -8.27
N PHE A 157 -33.50 -21.15 -8.03
CA PHE A 157 -34.66 -20.92 -7.15
C PHE A 157 -36.01 -21.26 -7.79
N PHE A 158 -36.03 -21.58 -9.08
CA PHE A 158 -37.25 -21.89 -9.82
C PHE A 158 -37.31 -23.38 -10.20
N ASP A 159 -38.52 -23.91 -10.22
CA ASP A 159 -38.87 -25.22 -10.78
C ASP A 159 -39.02 -25.16 -12.30
N ASP A 160 -39.16 -26.33 -12.92
CA ASP A 160 -39.37 -26.47 -14.37
C ASP A 160 -40.61 -25.70 -14.87
N ASP A 161 -41.62 -25.53 -14.00
CA ASP A 161 -42.83 -24.74 -14.27
C ASP A 161 -42.66 -23.22 -14.04
N ASN A 162 -41.43 -22.73 -13.85
CA ASN A 162 -41.08 -21.35 -13.47
C ASN A 162 -41.75 -20.87 -12.17
N ARG A 163 -42.10 -21.81 -11.29
CA ARG A 163 -42.59 -21.52 -9.93
C ARG A 163 -41.41 -21.48 -8.97
N LEU A 164 -41.54 -20.68 -7.92
CA LEU A 164 -40.51 -20.61 -6.90
C LEU A 164 -40.51 -21.90 -6.07
N LYS A 165 -39.33 -22.52 -5.93
CA LYS A 165 -39.14 -23.70 -5.10
C LYS A 165 -39.52 -23.43 -3.65
N PRO A 166 -40.19 -24.37 -2.97
CA PRO A 166 -40.40 -24.29 -1.53
C PRO A 166 -39.05 -24.41 -0.80
N LEU A 167 -38.95 -23.82 0.40
CA LEU A 167 -37.70 -23.80 1.17
C LEU A 167 -37.15 -25.19 1.49
N SER A 168 -38.02 -26.19 1.57
CA SER A 168 -37.64 -27.58 1.84
C SER A 168 -36.91 -28.25 0.67
N GLU A 169 -37.09 -27.74 -0.56
CA GLU A 169 -36.49 -28.28 -1.78
C GLU A 169 -35.22 -27.53 -2.20
N LEU A 170 -34.91 -26.40 -1.55
CA LEU A 170 -33.70 -25.64 -1.81
C LEU A 170 -32.49 -26.33 -1.16
N GLU A 171 -31.41 -26.44 -1.93
CA GLU A 171 -30.11 -26.86 -1.39
C GLU A 171 -29.63 -25.84 -0.33
N PRO A 172 -28.86 -26.28 0.69
CA PRO A 172 -28.44 -25.41 1.79
C PRO A 172 -27.62 -24.21 1.32
N ASP A 173 -26.89 -24.34 0.22
CA ASP A 173 -26.12 -23.25 -0.39
C ASP A 173 -27.03 -22.21 -1.07
N GLN A 174 -28.14 -22.64 -1.66
CA GLN A 174 -29.15 -21.74 -2.26
C GLN A 174 -29.94 -21.04 -1.17
N ALA A 175 -30.34 -21.78 -0.13
CA ALA A 175 -31.05 -21.24 1.03
C ALA A 175 -30.22 -20.17 1.76
N ALA A 176 -28.90 -20.35 1.86
CA ALA A 176 -27.99 -19.39 2.50
C ALA A 176 -27.93 -18.03 1.78
N VAL A 177 -28.30 -17.97 0.50
CA VAL A 177 -28.27 -16.75 -0.31
C VAL A 177 -29.50 -15.87 -0.05
N ILE A 178 -30.62 -16.44 0.41
CA ILE A 178 -31.87 -15.70 0.54
C ILE A 178 -31.78 -14.63 1.64
N ALA A 179 -31.94 -13.36 1.28
CA ALA A 179 -31.89 -12.24 2.21
C ALA A 179 -33.21 -12.00 2.95
N GLY A 180 -34.34 -12.39 2.36
CA GLY A 180 -35.65 -12.28 2.99
C GLY A 180 -36.76 -12.87 2.13
N ILE A 181 -37.82 -13.36 2.78
CA ILE A 181 -38.98 -13.98 2.14
C ILE A 181 -40.24 -13.29 2.64
N GLU A 182 -41.10 -12.89 1.72
CA GLU A 182 -42.42 -12.35 2.01
C GLU A 182 -43.46 -13.27 1.40
N THR A 183 -44.26 -13.92 2.24
CA THR A 183 -45.36 -14.80 1.80
C THR A 183 -46.68 -14.13 2.11
N LEU A 184 -47.48 -13.88 1.07
CA LEU A 184 -48.82 -13.33 1.17
C LEU A 184 -49.84 -14.41 0.83
N HIS A 185 -50.70 -14.73 1.80
CA HIS A 185 -51.86 -15.59 1.58
C HIS A 185 -53.04 -14.73 1.15
N LYS A 186 -53.38 -14.76 -0.14
CA LYS A 186 -54.58 -14.12 -0.67
C LYS A 186 -55.69 -15.16 -0.72
N ILE A 187 -56.73 -14.96 0.08
CA ILE A 187 -57.98 -15.71 -0.05
C ILE A 187 -58.73 -15.08 -1.24
N THR A 188 -59.02 -15.86 -2.27
CA THR A 188 -59.83 -15.42 -3.41
C THR A 188 -61.00 -16.36 -3.56
N GLY A 189 -62.17 -15.95 -3.04
CA GLY A 189 -63.44 -16.68 -3.15
C GLY A 189 -64.18 -16.83 -1.82
N ASP A 190 -65.52 -16.81 -1.88
CA ASP A 190 -66.44 -17.05 -0.75
C ASP A 190 -66.48 -18.55 -0.33
N ASP A 191 -65.85 -19.43 -1.10
CA ASP A 191 -65.69 -20.85 -0.77
C ASP A 191 -64.27 -21.12 -0.25
N SER A 192 -64.22 -21.76 0.91
CA SER A 192 -63.09 -21.98 1.83
C SER A 192 -61.78 -22.56 1.27
N ASP A 193 -61.69 -22.94 -0.01
CA ASP A 193 -60.68 -23.88 -0.51
C ASP A 193 -59.66 -23.31 -1.52
N CYS A 194 -59.73 -22.02 -1.88
CA CYS A 194 -58.81 -21.40 -2.86
C CYS A 194 -57.86 -20.37 -2.20
N MET A 195 -56.83 -20.87 -1.52
CA MET A 195 -55.74 -20.07 -0.94
C MET A 195 -54.66 -19.80 -1.98
N ALA A 196 -54.60 -18.60 -2.55
CA ALA A 196 -53.50 -18.20 -3.44
C ALA A 196 -52.30 -17.71 -2.61
N VAL A 197 -51.22 -18.49 -2.56
CA VAL A 197 -49.98 -18.13 -1.88
C VAL A 197 -49.03 -17.43 -2.85
N VAL A 198 -48.75 -16.15 -2.61
CA VAL A 198 -47.75 -15.39 -3.38
C VAL A 198 -46.50 -15.26 -2.54
N THR A 199 -45.37 -15.80 -3.02
CA THR A 199 -44.09 -15.71 -2.33
C THR A 199 -43.13 -14.82 -3.11
N LYS A 200 -42.52 -13.85 -2.41
CA LYS A 200 -41.51 -12.93 -2.95
C LYS A 200 -40.20 -13.16 -2.22
N ILE A 201 -39.13 -13.39 -2.98
CA ILE A 201 -37.77 -13.52 -2.45
C ILE A 201 -36.99 -12.22 -2.68
N LYS A 202 -36.25 -11.79 -1.65
CA LYS A 202 -35.21 -10.76 -1.74
C LYS A 202 -33.85 -11.45 -1.83
N LEU A 203 -33.10 -11.11 -2.87
CA LEU A 203 -31.74 -11.59 -3.10
C LEU A 203 -30.71 -10.52 -2.69
N PRO A 204 -29.50 -10.93 -2.28
CA PRO A 204 -28.44 -10.04 -1.86
C PRO A 204 -27.76 -9.37 -3.07
N ASP A 205 -27.07 -8.26 -2.81
CA ASP A 205 -26.36 -7.53 -3.85
C ASP A 205 -25.11 -8.28 -4.34
N LYS A 206 -25.23 -8.98 -5.48
CA LYS A 206 -24.14 -9.74 -6.12
C LYS A 206 -22.89 -8.88 -6.38
N ARG A 207 -23.08 -7.63 -6.80
CA ARG A 207 -21.98 -6.69 -7.09
C ARG A 207 -21.12 -6.42 -5.85
N ALA A 208 -21.75 -6.12 -4.71
CA ALA A 208 -21.03 -5.80 -3.48
C ALA A 208 -20.17 -6.98 -3.01
N ASN A 209 -20.69 -8.20 -3.12
CA ASN A 209 -19.97 -9.42 -2.75
C ASN A 209 -18.77 -9.70 -3.67
N LEU A 210 -18.92 -9.49 -4.97
CA LEU A 210 -17.82 -9.60 -5.94
C LEU A 210 -16.73 -8.54 -5.70
N GLU A 211 -17.12 -7.31 -5.33
CA GLU A 211 -16.15 -6.28 -4.94
C GLU A 211 -15.36 -6.68 -3.69
N LEU A 212 -16.02 -7.25 -2.67
CA LEU A 212 -15.36 -7.74 -1.45
C LEU A 212 -14.35 -8.86 -1.77
N LEU A 213 -14.73 -9.81 -2.64
CA LEU A 213 -13.82 -10.87 -3.10
C LEU A 213 -12.65 -10.31 -3.90
N GLY A 214 -12.91 -9.40 -4.84
CA GLY A 214 -11.86 -8.78 -5.64
C GLY A 214 -10.91 -7.91 -4.80
N LYS A 215 -11.40 -7.26 -3.74
CA LYS A 215 -10.55 -6.56 -2.74
C LYS A 215 -9.68 -7.53 -1.96
N TYR A 216 -10.21 -8.66 -1.53
CA TYR A 216 -9.44 -9.70 -0.84
C TYR A 216 -8.33 -10.26 -1.74
N LEU A 217 -8.65 -10.51 -3.02
CA LEU A 217 -7.70 -10.95 -4.05
C LEU A 217 -6.76 -9.84 -4.53
N LYS A 218 -6.95 -8.60 -4.06
CA LYS A 218 -6.19 -7.42 -4.49
C LYS A 218 -6.25 -7.17 -6.01
N MET A 219 -7.37 -7.52 -6.65
CA MET A 219 -7.60 -7.28 -8.08
C MET A 219 -7.82 -5.80 -8.39
N PHE A 220 -8.39 -5.06 -7.44
CA PHE A 220 -8.61 -3.63 -7.57
C PHE A 220 -7.41 -2.88 -6.99
N SER A 221 -6.68 -2.17 -7.85
CA SER A 221 -5.76 -1.13 -7.42
C SER A 221 -6.53 0.18 -7.39
N ASP A 222 -6.69 0.77 -6.21
CA ASP A 222 -7.05 2.18 -6.07
C ASP A 222 -5.82 3.02 -6.45
N SER A 223 -5.36 2.86 -7.69
CA SER A 223 -4.31 3.68 -8.30
C SER A 223 -4.98 4.93 -8.86
N THR A 224 -5.63 5.70 -8.00
CA THR A 224 -5.49 7.14 -8.17
C THR A 224 -4.09 7.43 -7.66
N PRO A 225 -3.12 7.82 -8.52
CA PRO A 225 -1.87 8.32 -8.01
C PRO A 225 -2.27 9.49 -7.11
N ALA A 226 -2.08 9.34 -5.80
CA ALA A 226 -2.20 10.45 -4.88
C ALA A 226 -1.38 11.58 -5.53
N PRO A 227 -1.94 12.79 -5.73
CA PRO A 227 -1.15 13.87 -6.28
C PRO A 227 0.00 14.01 -5.31
N SER A 228 1.18 13.59 -5.76
CA SER A 228 2.38 13.74 -4.96
C SER A 228 2.41 15.21 -4.57
N LYS A 229 2.67 15.45 -3.28
CA LYS A 229 2.80 16.80 -2.74
C LYS A 229 3.74 17.66 -3.59
N TYR A 230 4.63 17.01 -4.35
CA TYR A 230 5.62 17.62 -5.23
C TYR A 230 5.14 17.73 -6.70
N ILE A 231 4.32 16.81 -7.21
CA ILE A 231 3.81 16.88 -8.60
C ILE A 231 2.79 18.00 -8.78
N ALA A 232 1.86 18.17 -7.83
CA ALA A 232 0.80 19.17 -7.93
C ALA A 232 1.29 20.61 -8.17
N PRO A 233 2.27 21.16 -7.40
CA PRO A 233 2.77 22.50 -7.65
C PRO A 233 3.54 22.62 -8.97
N LEU A 234 4.19 21.53 -9.45
CA LEU A 234 4.90 21.55 -10.72
C LEU A 234 3.93 21.56 -11.90
N LEU A 235 2.82 20.82 -11.83
CA LEU A 235 1.76 20.87 -12.84
C LEU A 235 1.09 22.25 -12.87
N GLN A 236 0.87 22.86 -11.70
CA GLN A 236 0.30 24.20 -11.61
C GLN A 236 1.22 25.24 -12.26
N ALA A 237 2.53 25.20 -11.96
CA ALA A 237 3.50 26.08 -12.59
C ALA A 237 3.65 25.89 -14.10
N VAL A 238 3.40 24.68 -14.63
CA VAL A 238 3.33 24.44 -16.08
C VAL A 238 2.06 25.04 -16.67
N LEU A 239 0.91 24.90 -15.99
CA LEU A 239 -0.34 25.53 -16.39
C LEU A 239 -0.24 27.07 -16.40
N ASP A 240 0.45 27.63 -15.42
CA ASP A 240 0.67 29.07 -15.25
C ASP A 240 1.77 29.59 -16.22
N ASN A 241 2.37 28.72 -17.03
CA ASN A 241 3.50 28.99 -17.94
C ASN A 241 4.77 29.51 -17.26
N ASP A 242 4.89 29.38 -15.94
CA ASP A 242 6.09 29.72 -15.17
C ASP A 242 7.24 28.73 -15.45
N MET A 243 6.94 27.53 -15.95
CA MET A 243 7.92 26.50 -16.30
C MET A 243 7.52 25.71 -17.56
N SER A 244 8.52 25.27 -18.33
CA SER A 244 8.28 24.38 -19.47
C SER A 244 7.87 22.97 -19.04
N ALA A 245 6.98 22.33 -19.79
CA ALA A 245 6.56 20.95 -19.57
C ALA A 245 7.75 19.97 -19.49
N ARG A 246 8.82 20.21 -20.27
CA ARG A 246 10.05 19.39 -20.23
C ARG A 246 10.83 19.55 -18.92
N GLU A 247 10.89 20.77 -18.38
CA GLU A 247 11.58 21.06 -17.13
C GLU A 247 10.85 20.45 -15.93
N ALA A 248 9.53 20.54 -15.92
CA ALA A 248 8.70 19.88 -14.91
C ALA A 248 8.89 18.36 -14.95
N ALA A 249 8.87 17.75 -16.14
CA ALA A 249 9.11 16.32 -16.31
C ALA A 249 10.51 15.90 -15.81
N TYR A 250 11.54 16.71 -16.07
CA TYR A 250 12.89 16.46 -15.58
C TYR A 250 12.97 16.51 -14.05
N LYS A 251 12.35 17.51 -13.42
CA LYS A 251 12.26 17.61 -11.95
C LYS A 251 11.55 16.40 -11.34
N ILE A 252 10.45 15.95 -11.94
CA ILE A 252 9.69 14.76 -11.50
C ILE A 252 10.56 13.49 -11.62
N THR A 253 11.34 13.38 -12.69
CA THR A 253 12.26 12.25 -12.91
C THR A 253 13.38 12.21 -11.86
N ILE A 254 13.97 13.37 -11.52
CA ILE A 254 14.98 13.47 -10.44
C ILE A 254 14.39 13.04 -9.09
N MET A 255 13.13 13.38 -8.83
CA MET A 255 12.43 12.99 -7.60
C MET A 255 12.07 11.50 -7.56
N GLY A 256 12.31 10.74 -8.63
CA GLY A 256 12.04 9.31 -8.71
C GLY A 256 10.56 8.98 -8.82
N GLU A 257 9.72 9.96 -9.19
CA GLU A 257 8.29 9.79 -9.34
C GLU A 257 7.90 9.55 -10.81
N PRO A 258 6.84 8.78 -11.07
CA PRO A 258 6.40 8.52 -12.43
C PRO A 258 5.84 9.80 -13.07
N ILE A 259 6.27 10.09 -14.30
CA ILE A 259 5.81 11.26 -15.04
C ILE A 259 4.30 11.15 -15.32
N PRO A 260 3.48 12.14 -14.90
CA PRO A 260 2.05 12.20 -15.22
C PRO A 260 1.78 12.18 -16.72
N GLU A 261 0.68 11.55 -17.13
CA GLU A 261 0.31 11.47 -18.55
C GLU A 261 0.08 12.84 -19.20
N VAL A 262 -0.41 13.82 -18.44
CA VAL A 262 -0.65 15.20 -18.91
C VAL A 262 0.64 15.83 -19.46
N LEU A 263 1.75 15.73 -18.73
CA LEU A 263 3.03 16.29 -19.17
C LEU A 263 3.60 15.55 -20.38
N LYS A 264 3.36 14.24 -20.50
CA LYS A 264 3.79 13.47 -21.70
C LYS A 264 3.08 13.99 -22.95
N ILE A 265 1.80 14.32 -22.84
CA ILE A 265 1.01 14.89 -23.93
C ILE A 265 1.51 16.29 -24.29
N GLU A 266 1.76 17.16 -23.32
CA GLU A 266 2.28 18.51 -23.59
C GLU A 266 3.68 18.52 -24.20
N MET A 267 4.58 17.67 -23.71
CA MET A 267 5.89 17.50 -24.30
C MET A 267 5.81 17.03 -25.76
N SER A 268 4.84 16.19 -26.11
CA SER A 268 4.62 15.75 -27.49
C SER A 268 4.13 16.89 -28.40
N LYS A 269 3.38 17.87 -27.84
CA LYS A 269 2.95 19.08 -28.55
C LYS A 269 4.09 20.09 -28.71
N ALA A 270 4.96 20.22 -27.72
CA ALA A 270 6.09 21.17 -27.78
C ALA A 270 7.16 20.77 -28.83
N VAL A 271 7.17 19.53 -29.30
CA VAL A 271 8.10 19.08 -30.36
C VAL A 271 7.71 19.60 -31.75
N THR A 272 6.47 20.03 -31.95
CA THR A 272 6.02 20.55 -33.26
C THR A 272 6.31 22.05 -33.48
N GLU A 273 6.80 22.77 -32.47
CA GLU A 273 6.97 24.24 -32.53
C GLU A 273 8.40 24.73 -32.25
N GLU A 274 9.43 23.89 -32.37
CA GLU A 274 10.81 24.41 -32.39
C GLU A 274 11.13 25.00 -33.76
N GLU A 275 10.94 26.32 -33.87
CA GLU A 275 11.63 27.16 -34.83
C GLU A 275 13.13 26.84 -34.78
N MET A 276 13.66 26.41 -35.93
CA MET A 276 15.09 26.22 -36.11
C MET A 276 15.81 27.55 -35.82
N PRO A 277 17.00 27.56 -35.19
CA PRO A 277 17.75 28.79 -35.02
C PRO A 277 18.09 29.39 -36.39
N GLU A 278 17.38 30.45 -36.77
CA GLU A 278 17.47 31.19 -38.05
C GLU A 278 18.79 31.93 -38.28
N ASN A 279 19.89 31.51 -37.66
CA ASN A 279 21.18 32.12 -37.95
C ASN A 279 22.31 31.12 -38.13
N CYS A 280 22.05 30.13 -39.00
CA CYS A 280 23.15 29.48 -39.72
C CYS A 280 23.59 30.44 -40.83
N PRO A 281 24.86 30.90 -40.85
CA PRO A 281 25.34 31.73 -41.95
C PRO A 281 25.16 30.96 -43.25
N THR A 282 24.56 31.61 -44.25
CA THR A 282 24.31 30.96 -45.54
C THR A 282 25.64 30.55 -46.18
N PRO A 283 25.67 29.50 -47.03
CA PRO A 283 26.90 29.06 -47.70
C PRO A 283 27.69 30.21 -48.33
N ASP A 284 27.00 31.15 -48.98
CA ASP A 284 27.59 32.34 -49.58
C ASP A 284 28.30 33.27 -48.57
N GLN A 285 27.80 33.37 -47.34
CA GLN A 285 28.42 34.17 -46.27
C GLN A 285 29.68 33.49 -45.73
N ILE A 286 29.70 32.16 -45.70
CA ILE A 286 30.87 31.38 -45.30
C ILE A 286 31.96 31.52 -46.37
N GLU A 287 31.60 31.44 -47.65
CA GLU A 287 32.52 31.60 -48.77
C GLU A 287 33.14 33.00 -48.83
N LYS A 288 32.35 34.06 -48.62
CA LYS A 288 32.88 35.43 -48.55
C LYS A 288 33.89 35.62 -47.41
N ARG A 289 33.58 35.13 -46.21
CA ARG A 289 34.50 35.18 -45.06
C ARG A 289 35.78 34.39 -45.31
N ALA A 290 35.68 33.24 -45.98
CA ALA A 290 36.85 32.45 -46.35
C ALA A 290 37.73 33.18 -47.38
N MET A 291 37.13 33.80 -48.40
CA MET A 291 37.87 34.59 -49.39
C MET A 291 38.55 35.82 -48.79
N GLU A 292 37.87 36.55 -47.91
CA GLU A 292 38.45 37.70 -47.21
C GLU A 292 39.64 37.31 -46.33
N ALA A 293 39.54 36.18 -45.61
CA ALA A 293 40.63 35.65 -44.80
C ALA A 293 41.86 35.27 -45.66
N ILE A 294 41.64 34.65 -46.83
CA ILE A 294 42.71 34.30 -47.77
C ILE A 294 43.34 35.55 -48.36
N ALA A 295 42.55 36.55 -48.76
CA ALA A 295 43.04 37.82 -49.31
C ALA A 295 43.85 38.61 -48.28
N ALA A 296 43.42 38.64 -47.02
CA ALA A 296 44.16 39.29 -45.93
C ALA A 296 45.53 38.60 -45.68
N ALA A 297 45.57 37.27 -45.71
CA ALA A 297 46.83 36.53 -45.58
C ALA A 297 47.78 36.76 -46.76
N GLN A 298 47.26 36.89 -47.98
CA GLN A 298 48.04 37.23 -49.17
C GLN A 298 48.60 38.65 -49.09
N ALA A 299 47.78 39.64 -48.72
CA ALA A 299 48.21 41.02 -48.54
C ALA A 299 49.31 41.16 -47.47
N GLN A 300 49.19 40.44 -46.36
CA GLN A 300 50.24 40.38 -45.33
C GLN A 300 51.54 39.80 -45.90
N ARG A 301 51.47 38.73 -46.69
CA ARG A 301 52.63 38.12 -47.33
C ARG A 301 53.30 39.07 -48.34
N ASP A 302 52.52 39.76 -49.14
CA ASP A 302 53.01 40.66 -50.18
C ASP A 302 53.59 41.96 -49.63
N TYR A 303 53.12 42.43 -48.47
CA TYR A 303 53.72 43.56 -47.77
C TYR A 303 55.04 43.16 -47.07
N PHE A 304 55.07 41.99 -46.45
CA PHE A 304 56.19 41.59 -45.58
C PHE A 304 57.46 41.15 -46.33
N VAL A 305 57.36 40.75 -47.60
CA VAL A 305 58.48 40.19 -48.37
C VAL A 305 59.34 41.25 -49.08
N PRO A 306 58.80 42.29 -49.74
CA PRO A 306 59.58 43.30 -50.45
C PRO A 306 60.30 44.28 -49.52
N GLU A 307 59.65 44.73 -48.45
CA GLU A 307 60.27 45.67 -47.48
C GLU A 307 61.44 45.01 -46.75
N ARG A 308 61.27 43.78 -46.25
CA ARG A 308 62.38 43.01 -45.67
C ARG A 308 63.52 42.78 -46.65
N ARG A 309 63.24 42.61 -47.96
CA ARG A 309 64.32 42.47 -48.95
C ARG A 309 65.15 43.76 -49.07
N LYS A 310 64.50 44.93 -49.03
CA LYS A 310 65.21 46.23 -49.03
C LYS A 310 65.99 46.45 -47.74
N GLU A 311 65.42 46.12 -46.60
CA GLU A 311 66.10 46.21 -45.29
C GLU A 311 67.32 45.27 -45.23
N VAL A 312 67.18 44.02 -45.69
CA VAL A 312 68.30 43.07 -45.75
C VAL A 312 69.36 43.50 -46.76
N GLN A 313 68.98 44.17 -47.85
CA GLN A 313 69.94 44.76 -48.78
C GLN A 313 70.72 45.92 -48.15
N GLN A 314 70.02 46.84 -47.46
CA GLN A 314 70.65 47.95 -46.74
C GLN A 314 71.62 47.43 -45.65
N LEU A 315 71.19 46.46 -44.84
CA LEU A 315 72.07 45.85 -43.83
C LEU A 315 73.30 45.17 -44.43
N LYS A 316 73.19 44.58 -45.63
CA LYS A 316 74.35 44.01 -46.34
C LYS A 316 75.28 45.08 -46.91
N GLU A 317 74.74 46.22 -47.35
CA GLU A 317 75.52 47.37 -47.79
C GLU A 317 76.28 48.00 -46.61
N ASP A 318 75.62 48.17 -45.47
CA ASP A 318 76.21 48.67 -44.23
C ASP A 318 77.31 47.73 -43.71
N LEU A 319 77.10 46.41 -43.77
CA LEU A 319 78.12 45.43 -43.40
C LEU A 319 79.35 45.52 -44.31
N LYS A 320 79.16 45.68 -45.62
CA LYS A 320 80.27 45.89 -46.57
C LYS A 320 81.05 47.17 -46.30
N GLN A 321 80.36 48.25 -45.90
CA GLN A 321 81.03 49.49 -45.51
C GLN A 321 81.88 49.29 -44.26
N HIS A 322 81.38 48.55 -43.27
CA HIS A 322 82.15 48.20 -42.06
C HIS A 322 83.31 47.23 -42.32
N GLU A 323 83.17 46.27 -43.24
CA GLU A 323 84.25 45.36 -43.65
C GLU A 323 85.36 46.09 -44.45
N SER A 324 85.03 47.17 -45.17
CA SER A 324 86.01 48.01 -45.86
C SER A 324 86.86 48.90 -44.94
N PHE A 325 86.47 49.05 -43.67
CA PHE A 325 87.22 49.78 -42.63
C PHE A 325 88.12 48.86 -41.77
N GLY A 326 88.08 47.54 -41.98
CA GLY A 326 88.75 46.53 -41.14
C GLY A 326 90.03 45.91 -41.70
N GLY A 327 90.59 46.45 -42.80
CA GLY A 327 91.82 45.95 -43.43
C GLY A 327 92.94 46.98 -43.47
N VAL A 328 93.79 46.98 -42.43
CA VAL A 328 95.26 47.21 -42.39
C VAL A 328 95.80 48.28 -43.36
N GLU A 329 96.38 49.39 -42.90
CA GLU A 329 97.61 49.48 -42.09
C GLU A 329 97.78 50.87 -41.47
#